data_AF-A0A660QNA8-F1
#
_entry.id   AF-A0A660QNA8-F1
#
_cell.length_a   1.000
_cell.length_b   1.000
_cell.length_c   1.000
_cell.angle_alpha   90.00
_cell.angle_beta   90.00
_cell.angle_gamma   90.00
#
_symmetry.space_group_name_H-M   'P 1'
#
loop_
_entity.id
_entity.type
_entity.pdbx_description
1 polymer ?
#
loop_
_entity_poly.entity_id
_entity_poly.type
_entity_poly.pdbx_seq_one_letter_code
_entity_poly.pdbx_strand_id
1 'polypeptide(L)'
;EMWYRIADEEGLMIQNEYPIWLSRQDWGDRKLTTDQLELEFTDWIHEHANHPCVVIWDASNETTLKPDVMGEAIKRVRKLDLSNRPWENSRGKVGEKGDCMESHPYQFRNWHFETSGLAEVPRFPFSPQNARKYFDPPSVIVNEYGWLWIDREGKPCTLTTQLYKNLLGPDATVEQTRETYARYLATMTEFWRSGRQAAGLLHFCGLGYSRPGGATSDNFIDFDNLIFEPHFEKYMCNAFAPVGIAIEAWPQDIPAGKVAQKTSIDVTVINDVSKDWNGSVRLLVLDGEKQLLKVDKPAKAEASQLSTVSFNVIYPNQIGTYSLVAQLLDDHGEWVTQSERIFDVVDAIELAASIGIARGKPVTVSSSHRPNFGLTYGPEHVLDGSRATRWTSERDVKEQWISIDLEELHEVTGMEILWERTYAEVFSVQVSLDGESWSGVYSTDSGKGNIDEISFAPTQARWVRLSVTEPGWDNSPYSIFELNVFGTQVQ
;
A
#
# COMPACT_ATOMS: atom_id res chain seq x y z
N GLU A 1 16.81 -16.52 25.22
CA GLU A 1 18.25 -16.38 25.53
C GLU A 1 19.20 -16.32 24.32
N MET A 2 19.56 -17.43 23.66
CA MET A 2 20.63 -17.42 22.63
C MET A 2 20.47 -16.34 21.55
N TRP A 3 19.24 -16.17 21.02
CA TRP A 3 18.94 -15.16 20.00
C TRP A 3 19.19 -13.72 20.48
N TYR A 4 18.84 -13.40 21.73
CA TYR A 4 19.07 -12.06 22.30
C TYR A 4 20.55 -11.79 22.51
N ARG A 5 21.33 -12.80 22.93
CA ARG A 5 22.79 -12.66 23.05
C ARG A 5 23.44 -12.38 21.70
N ILE A 6 23.02 -13.08 20.65
CA ILE A 6 23.49 -12.80 19.28
C ILE A 6 23.11 -11.37 18.89
N ALA A 7 21.86 -10.95 19.15
CA ALA A 7 21.43 -9.60 18.83
C ALA A 7 22.21 -8.52 19.61
N ASP A 8 22.53 -8.75 20.88
CA ASP A 8 23.38 -7.86 21.67
C ASP A 8 24.80 -7.77 21.10
N GLU A 9 25.38 -8.91 20.71
CA GLU A 9 26.75 -9.00 20.18
C GLU A 9 26.86 -8.34 18.78
N GLU A 10 25.84 -8.51 17.94
CA GLU A 10 25.78 -7.98 16.57
C GLU A 10 25.19 -6.56 16.47
N GLY A 11 24.63 -6.03 17.56
CA GLY A 11 24.01 -4.70 17.59
C GLY A 11 22.64 -4.63 16.89
N LEU A 12 21.90 -5.74 16.85
CA LEU A 12 20.54 -5.77 16.35
C LEU A 12 19.57 -5.24 17.41
N MET A 13 18.62 -4.40 16.99
CA MET A 13 17.54 -3.93 17.84
C MET A 13 16.28 -4.76 17.64
N ILE A 14 15.58 -5.08 18.73
CA ILE A 14 14.42 -5.96 18.75
C ILE A 14 13.22 -5.20 19.34
N GLN A 15 12.15 -5.12 18.55
CA GLN A 15 10.79 -5.00 19.06
C GLN A 15 10.38 -6.40 19.54
N ASN A 16 10.34 -6.57 20.86
CA ASN A 16 10.13 -7.87 21.48
C ASN A 16 8.63 -8.08 21.66
N GLU A 17 8.01 -8.85 20.78
CA GLU A 17 6.58 -9.12 20.78
C GLU A 17 6.23 -10.35 21.63
N TYR A 18 5.23 -10.21 22.50
CA TYR A 18 4.62 -11.32 23.20
C TYR A 18 3.63 -12.04 22.27
N PRO A 19 3.67 -13.39 22.17
CA PRO A 19 3.00 -14.14 21.11
C PRO A 19 1.48 -14.28 21.33
N ILE A 20 0.76 -13.17 21.38
CA ILE A 20 -0.70 -13.08 21.47
C ILE A 20 -1.21 -12.50 20.16
N TRP A 21 -2.04 -13.27 19.44
CA TRP A 21 -2.69 -12.84 18.21
C TRP A 21 -4.15 -13.28 18.19
N LEU A 22 -5.06 -12.37 18.56
CA LEU A 22 -6.51 -12.64 18.66
C LEU A 22 -7.33 -12.03 17.52
N SER A 23 -6.68 -11.59 16.43
CA SER A 23 -7.37 -10.98 15.29
C SER A 23 -8.13 -11.99 14.42
N ARG A 24 -7.77 -13.29 14.49
CA ARG A 24 -8.30 -14.34 13.60
C ARG A 24 -8.85 -15.60 14.28
N GLN A 25 -8.80 -15.69 15.61
CA GLN A 25 -9.03 -16.96 16.29
C GLN A 25 -10.07 -16.82 17.42
N ASP A 26 -11.16 -17.61 17.32
CA ASP A 26 -12.05 -17.84 18.44
C ASP A 26 -11.36 -18.82 19.40
N TRP A 27 -10.92 -18.32 20.55
CA TRP A 27 -10.29 -19.12 21.60
C TRP A 27 -11.32 -19.86 22.49
N GLY A 28 -12.60 -19.85 22.08
CA GLY A 28 -13.70 -20.41 22.85
C GLY A 28 -13.86 -19.69 24.19
N ASP A 29 -13.96 -20.44 25.28
CA ASP A 29 -14.17 -19.88 26.63
C ASP A 29 -12.90 -19.34 27.29
N ARG A 30 -11.73 -19.45 26.66
CA ARG A 30 -10.47 -18.96 27.25
C ARG A 30 -10.44 -17.44 27.23
N LYS A 31 -10.43 -16.84 28.42
CA LYS A 31 -10.35 -15.39 28.61
C LYS A 31 -8.97 -15.04 29.15
N LEU A 32 -8.26 -14.17 28.44
CA LEU A 32 -7.11 -13.47 29.01
C LEU A 32 -7.59 -12.58 30.15
N THR A 33 -6.88 -12.64 31.27
CA THR A 33 -7.14 -11.79 32.44
C THR A 33 -5.91 -10.95 32.73
N THR A 34 -6.13 -9.76 33.29
CA THR A 34 -5.03 -8.87 33.69
C THR A 34 -4.08 -9.55 34.68
N ASP A 35 -4.60 -10.35 35.62
CA ASP A 35 -3.76 -11.00 36.64
C ASP A 35 -2.86 -12.10 36.03
N GLN A 36 -3.34 -12.83 35.02
CA GLN A 36 -2.51 -13.80 34.30
C GLN A 36 -1.44 -13.09 33.47
N LEU A 37 -1.83 -12.06 32.72
CA LEU A 37 -0.90 -11.28 31.91
C LEU A 37 0.17 -10.58 32.76
N GLU A 38 -0.19 -10.11 33.97
CA GLU A 38 0.77 -9.53 34.91
C GLU A 38 1.85 -10.53 35.31
N LEU A 39 1.49 -11.79 35.59
CA LEU A 39 2.45 -12.84 35.91
C LEU A 39 3.37 -13.14 34.71
N GLU A 40 2.77 -13.39 33.54
CA GLU A 40 3.49 -13.72 32.31
C GLU A 40 4.44 -12.58 31.88
N PHE A 41 3.98 -11.33 31.90
CA PHE A 41 4.82 -10.18 31.57
C PHE A 41 5.89 -9.90 32.63
N THR A 42 5.63 -10.21 33.90
CA THR A 42 6.65 -10.10 34.96
C THR A 42 7.82 -11.04 34.67
N ASP A 43 7.54 -12.29 34.37
CA ASP A 43 8.57 -13.28 34.03
C ASP A 43 9.30 -12.89 32.74
N TRP A 44 8.56 -12.48 31.71
CA TRP A 44 9.12 -12.02 30.44
C TRP A 44 10.09 -10.82 30.58
N ILE A 45 9.73 -9.83 31.41
CA ILE A 45 10.60 -8.68 31.70
C ILE A 45 11.83 -9.14 32.49
N HIS A 46 11.66 -9.96 33.52
CA HIS A 46 12.80 -10.45 34.30
C HIS A 46 13.81 -11.25 33.46
N GLU A 47 13.33 -12.02 32.49
CA GLU A 47 14.17 -12.79 31.58
C GLU A 47 14.94 -11.89 30.60
N HIS A 48 14.28 -10.89 30.01
CA HIS A 48 14.85 -10.19 28.84
C HIS A 48 15.26 -8.72 29.08
N ALA A 49 14.91 -8.08 30.18
CA ALA A 49 15.16 -6.65 30.38
C ALA A 49 16.64 -6.25 30.44
N ASN A 50 17.53 -7.21 30.72
CA ASN A 50 18.98 -6.98 30.74
C ASN A 50 19.63 -7.04 29.35
N HIS A 51 18.90 -7.45 28.32
CA HIS A 51 19.41 -7.43 26.95
C HIS A 51 19.30 -6.01 26.36
N PRO A 52 20.40 -5.35 25.99
CA PRO A 52 20.36 -4.06 25.33
C PRO A 52 19.70 -4.10 23.94
N CYS A 53 19.66 -5.26 23.27
CA CYS A 53 18.97 -5.40 21.98
C CYS A 53 17.46 -5.19 22.09
N VAL A 54 16.82 -5.49 23.23
CA VAL A 54 15.41 -5.22 23.44
C VAL A 54 15.22 -3.72 23.56
N VAL A 55 14.51 -3.10 22.62
CA VAL A 55 14.29 -1.64 22.60
C VAL A 55 12.82 -1.24 22.75
N ILE A 56 11.90 -2.14 22.42
CA ILE A 56 10.45 -1.94 22.55
C ILE A 56 9.85 -3.23 23.11
N TRP A 57 8.93 -3.10 24.07
CA TRP A 57 8.07 -4.20 24.51
C TRP A 57 6.76 -4.14 23.73
N ASP A 58 6.44 -5.19 23.00
CA ASP A 58 5.21 -5.29 22.24
C ASP A 58 4.32 -6.37 22.87
N ALA A 59 3.17 -5.97 23.38
CA ALA A 59 2.33 -6.85 24.19
C ALA A 59 1.53 -7.86 23.36
N SER A 60 1.34 -7.63 22.05
CA SER A 60 0.54 -8.50 21.19
C SER A 60 0.52 -8.01 19.76
N ASN A 61 0.24 -8.91 18.81
CA ASN A 61 -0.02 -8.56 17.42
C ASN A 61 -1.53 -8.46 17.12
N GLU A 62 -1.94 -7.45 16.33
CA GLU A 62 -3.30 -7.21 15.80
C GLU A 62 -4.49 -7.43 16.78
N THR A 63 -4.27 -7.35 18.09
CA THR A 63 -5.22 -7.82 19.10
C THR A 63 -6.10 -6.69 19.60
N THR A 64 -7.41 -6.94 19.71
CA THR A 64 -8.38 -5.99 20.28
C THR A 64 -9.19 -6.67 21.38
N LEU A 65 -9.05 -6.18 22.61
CA LEU A 65 -9.76 -6.70 23.78
C LEU A 65 -10.75 -5.65 24.34
N LYS A 66 -11.91 -6.12 24.79
CA LYS A 66 -12.93 -5.31 25.47
C LYS A 66 -13.42 -6.05 26.71
N PRO A 67 -13.09 -5.61 27.95
CA PRO A 67 -12.23 -4.46 28.28
C PRO A 67 -10.75 -4.68 27.87
N ASP A 68 -9.97 -3.60 27.85
CA ASP A 68 -8.53 -3.62 27.53
C ASP A 68 -7.71 -4.16 28.70
N VAL A 69 -7.77 -5.49 28.91
CA VAL A 69 -7.05 -6.17 29.99
C VAL A 69 -5.53 -6.14 29.80
N MET A 70 -5.05 -5.97 28.57
CA MET A 70 -3.63 -5.90 28.21
C MET A 70 -3.02 -4.59 28.66
N GLY A 71 -3.67 -3.46 28.32
CA GLY A 71 -3.23 -2.13 28.76
C GLY A 71 -3.17 -2.02 30.28
N GLU A 72 -4.09 -2.66 31.01
CA GLU A 72 -4.03 -2.72 32.47
C GLU A 72 -2.87 -3.58 33.00
N ALA A 73 -2.52 -4.69 32.32
CA ALA A 73 -1.37 -5.51 32.71
C ALA A 73 -0.05 -4.74 32.53
N ILE A 74 0.12 -4.07 31.38
CA ILE A 74 1.27 -3.21 31.07
C ILE A 74 1.48 -2.18 32.19
N LYS A 75 0.43 -1.50 32.65
CA LYS A 75 0.51 -0.52 33.75
C LYS A 75 1.06 -1.11 35.05
N ARG A 76 0.74 -2.37 35.36
CA ARG A 76 1.19 -3.03 36.59
C ARG A 76 2.66 -3.41 36.54
N VAL A 77 3.13 -3.87 35.38
CA VAL A 77 4.47 -4.44 35.22
C VAL A 77 5.53 -3.47 34.69
N ARG A 78 5.16 -2.38 34.01
CA ARG A 78 6.14 -1.50 33.33
C ARG A 78 7.30 -1.00 34.19
N LYS A 79 7.04 -0.77 35.48
CA LYS A 79 8.04 -0.30 36.47
C LYS A 79 9.15 -1.32 36.75
N LEU A 80 8.95 -2.57 36.34
CA LEU A 80 9.95 -3.64 36.47
C LEU A 80 11.09 -3.47 35.46
N ASP A 81 10.83 -2.84 34.31
CA ASP A 81 11.89 -2.45 33.38
C ASP A 81 12.51 -1.11 33.81
N LEU A 82 13.68 -1.21 34.45
CA LEU A 82 14.43 -0.04 34.93
C LEU A 82 14.98 0.84 33.80
N SER A 83 15.05 0.33 32.57
CA SER A 83 15.43 1.12 31.39
C SER A 83 14.29 1.99 30.88
N ASN A 84 13.06 1.77 31.38
CA ASN A 84 11.86 2.51 31.00
C ASN A 84 11.65 2.55 29.48
N ARG A 85 11.78 1.38 28.84
CA ARG A 85 11.60 1.24 27.39
C ARG A 85 10.13 1.48 26.98
N PRO A 86 9.90 1.96 25.75
CA PRO A 86 8.56 2.09 25.18
C PRO A 86 7.77 0.78 25.15
N TRP A 87 6.46 0.90 25.30
CA TRP A 87 5.51 -0.17 25.04
C TRP A 87 4.73 0.05 23.74
N GLU A 88 4.32 -1.06 23.14
CA GLU A 88 3.37 -1.20 22.05
C GLU A 88 2.25 -2.17 22.53
N ASN A 89 1.00 -1.95 22.12
CA ASN A 89 -0.15 -2.77 22.53
C ASN A 89 -1.19 -2.93 21.41
N SER A 90 -0.71 -3.17 20.18
CA SER A 90 -1.50 -3.32 18.97
C SER A 90 -2.64 -2.30 18.82
N ARG A 91 -3.89 -2.79 18.85
CA ARG A 91 -5.11 -1.98 18.72
C ARG A 91 -5.68 -1.55 20.07
N GLY A 92 -5.02 -1.92 21.16
CA GLY A 92 -5.30 -1.52 22.54
C GLY A 92 -4.68 -0.18 22.91
N LYS A 93 -4.74 0.19 24.19
CA LYS A 93 -4.13 1.43 24.68
C LYS A 93 -2.74 1.14 25.23
N VAL A 94 -1.76 1.91 24.77
CA VAL A 94 -0.52 2.16 25.52
C VAL A 94 -0.76 3.35 26.46
N GLY A 95 0.05 3.48 27.52
CA GLY A 95 -0.31 4.35 28.63
C GLY A 95 0.36 5.72 28.63
N GLU A 96 1.55 5.83 28.03
CA GLU A 96 2.55 6.78 28.50
C GLU A 96 3.27 7.50 27.35
N LYS A 97 3.80 8.68 27.65
CA LYS A 97 4.52 9.49 26.65
C LYS A 97 5.80 8.78 26.24
N GLY A 98 5.96 8.53 24.94
CA GLY A 98 7.11 7.82 24.38
C GLY A 98 6.79 6.38 23.98
N ASP A 99 5.63 5.85 24.40
CA ASP A 99 5.10 4.60 23.85
C ASP A 99 4.81 4.75 22.35
N CYS A 100 4.85 3.62 21.65
CA CYS A 100 4.63 3.56 20.22
C CYS A 100 3.37 2.78 19.87
N MET A 101 3.02 2.83 18.60
CA MET A 101 1.93 2.08 18.02
C MET A 101 2.43 1.37 16.77
N GLU A 102 2.05 0.10 16.62
CA GLU A 102 2.29 -0.64 15.40
C GLU A 102 1.36 -0.18 14.26
N SER A 103 1.81 -0.36 13.03
CA SER A 103 1.00 -0.05 11.85
C SER A 103 1.29 -1.00 10.71
N HIS A 104 0.21 -1.54 10.14
CA HIS A 104 0.24 -2.49 9.04
C HIS A 104 -0.36 -1.89 7.76
N PRO A 105 0.32 -0.94 7.09
CA PRO A 105 -0.13 -0.38 5.82
C PRO A 105 0.04 -1.42 4.70
N TYR A 106 -0.99 -2.24 4.51
CA TYR A 106 -1.04 -3.28 3.49
C TYR A 106 -1.75 -2.81 2.22
N GLN A 107 -1.13 -1.90 1.45
CA GLN A 107 -1.70 -1.37 0.21
C GLN A 107 -2.08 -2.48 -0.78
N PHE A 108 -1.20 -3.47 -0.98
CA PHE A 108 -1.42 -4.58 -1.92
C PHE A 108 -2.40 -5.65 -1.43
N ARG A 109 -3.02 -5.45 -0.26
CA ARG A 109 -4.24 -6.19 0.09
C ARG A 109 -5.37 -5.87 -0.89
N ASN A 110 -5.36 -4.67 -1.47
CA ASN A 110 -6.07 -4.41 -2.71
C ASN A 110 -5.29 -5.05 -3.87
N TRP A 111 -5.85 -6.13 -4.42
CA TRP A 111 -5.33 -6.86 -5.57
C TRP A 111 -5.26 -6.06 -6.89
N HIS A 112 -5.78 -4.83 -6.93
CA HIS A 112 -5.71 -3.90 -8.07
C HIS A 112 -4.74 -2.75 -7.81
N PHE A 113 -4.12 -2.71 -6.63
CA PHE A 113 -3.16 -1.66 -6.30
C PHE A 113 -1.87 -1.85 -7.10
N GLU A 114 -1.35 -0.74 -7.60
CA GLU A 114 -0.08 -0.64 -8.29
C GLU A 114 0.79 0.41 -7.62
N THR A 115 2.10 0.38 -7.86
CA THR A 115 3.03 1.35 -7.23
C THR A 115 2.73 2.81 -7.62
N SER A 116 2.10 3.06 -8.77
CA SER A 116 1.59 4.37 -9.16
C SER A 116 0.57 4.93 -8.17
N GLY A 117 -0.20 4.06 -7.52
CA GLY A 117 -1.18 4.41 -6.49
C GLY A 117 -0.57 4.98 -5.20
N LEU A 118 0.75 4.85 -4.99
CA LEU A 118 1.44 5.47 -3.85
C LEU A 118 1.37 7.01 -3.88
N ALA A 119 1.10 7.62 -5.04
CA ALA A 119 0.83 9.06 -5.16
C ALA A 119 -0.32 9.52 -4.23
N GLU A 120 -1.31 8.65 -4.02
CA GLU A 120 -2.51 8.93 -3.24
C GLU A 120 -2.42 8.41 -1.80
N VAL A 121 -1.35 7.68 -1.46
CA VAL A 121 -1.17 7.12 -0.12
C VAL A 121 -0.63 8.22 0.81
N PRO A 122 -1.26 8.46 1.98
CA PRO A 122 -0.71 9.37 2.97
C PRO A 122 0.64 8.88 3.47
N ARG A 123 1.61 9.79 3.63
CA ARG A 123 2.93 9.45 4.18
C ARG A 123 2.88 9.00 5.63
N PHE A 124 1.86 9.40 6.37
CA PHE A 124 1.62 8.90 7.73
C PHE A 124 1.01 7.49 7.66
N PRO A 125 1.71 6.44 8.15
CA PRO A 125 1.26 5.05 8.00
C PRO A 125 0.14 4.75 9.00
N PHE A 126 -1.12 5.01 8.63
CA PHE A 126 -2.27 4.82 9.52
C PHE A 126 -3.00 3.50 9.26
N SER A 127 -3.28 2.72 10.32
CA SER A 127 -4.27 1.63 10.28
C SER A 127 -5.65 2.16 10.76
N PRO A 128 -6.74 2.03 9.97
CA PRO A 128 -8.03 2.71 10.20
C PRO A 128 -8.77 2.44 11.53
N GLN A 129 -8.25 1.61 12.43
CA GLN A 129 -9.12 0.97 13.42
C GLN A 129 -9.16 1.60 14.81
N ASN A 130 -8.12 2.24 15.40
CA ASN A 130 -8.26 2.70 16.81
C ASN A 130 -7.41 3.89 17.32
N ALA A 131 -6.43 4.42 16.58
CA ALA A 131 -5.34 5.20 17.21
C ALA A 131 -5.70 6.57 17.83
N ARG A 132 -6.27 7.53 17.08
CA ARG A 132 -6.41 8.91 17.62
C ARG A 132 -7.56 9.11 18.61
N LYS A 133 -8.33 8.07 18.93
CA LYS A 133 -9.26 8.18 20.08
C LYS A 133 -8.51 8.24 21.40
N TYR A 134 -7.19 7.97 21.40
CA TYR A 134 -6.46 7.71 22.64
C TYR A 134 -5.24 8.63 22.90
N PHE A 135 -4.60 9.28 21.91
CA PHE A 135 -3.44 10.18 22.17
C PHE A 135 -3.19 11.31 21.13
N ASP A 136 -2.50 12.36 21.58
CA ASP A 136 -1.71 13.32 20.77
C ASP A 136 -0.55 12.53 20.12
N PRO A 137 -0.27 12.68 18.81
CA PRO A 137 0.07 11.54 17.95
C PRO A 137 1.28 10.74 18.45
N PRO A 138 1.12 9.43 18.74
CA PRO A 138 2.21 8.58 19.20
C PRO A 138 3.24 8.35 18.08
N SER A 139 4.45 7.94 18.46
CA SER A 139 5.43 7.44 17.50
C SER A 139 4.90 6.17 16.84
N VAL A 140 4.97 6.07 15.52
CA VAL A 140 4.46 4.90 14.78
C VAL A 140 5.62 4.04 14.30
N ILE A 141 5.54 2.74 14.55
CA ILE A 141 6.43 1.74 13.95
C ILE A 141 5.63 1.01 12.87
N VAL A 142 6.14 0.99 11.65
CA VAL A 142 5.62 0.13 10.60
C VAL A 142 6.34 -1.20 10.71
N ASN A 143 5.80 -2.12 11.49
CA ASN A 143 6.39 -3.44 11.73
C ASN A 143 6.00 -4.47 10.65
N GLU A 144 4.95 -4.21 9.88
CA GLU A 144 4.57 -5.02 8.72
C GLU A 144 4.06 -4.15 7.56
N TYR A 145 4.47 -4.44 6.33
CA TYR A 145 3.94 -3.79 5.13
C TYR A 145 4.08 -4.72 3.92
N GLY A 146 3.55 -4.30 2.76
CA GLY A 146 3.60 -5.10 1.54
C GLY A 146 2.26 -5.73 1.24
N TRP A 147 2.11 -7.04 1.53
CA TRP A 147 1.08 -7.96 1.00
C TRP A 147 1.40 -8.51 -0.40
N LEU A 148 2.69 -8.69 -0.70
CA LEU A 148 3.18 -9.16 -2.01
C LEU A 148 3.81 -10.57 -1.94
N TRP A 149 3.67 -11.29 -0.83
CA TRP A 149 4.42 -12.51 -0.54
C TRP A 149 4.33 -13.59 -1.62
N ILE A 150 5.47 -14.23 -1.85
CA ILE A 150 5.68 -15.38 -2.74
C ILE A 150 6.43 -16.45 -1.96
N ASP A 151 6.22 -17.73 -2.25
CA ASP A 151 6.98 -18.81 -1.63
C ASP A 151 8.43 -18.87 -2.15
N ARG A 152 9.26 -19.73 -1.55
CA ARG A 152 10.68 -19.88 -1.93
C ARG A 152 10.85 -20.36 -3.38
N GLU A 153 9.86 -21.07 -3.91
CA GLU A 153 9.78 -21.48 -5.32
C GLU A 153 9.38 -20.32 -6.25
N GLY A 154 9.07 -19.15 -5.69
CA GLY A 154 8.69 -17.93 -6.38
C GLY A 154 7.25 -17.91 -6.91
N LYS A 155 6.37 -18.71 -6.30
CA LYS A 155 4.94 -18.73 -6.61
C LYS A 155 4.17 -17.86 -5.61
N PRO A 156 3.06 -17.23 -6.02
CA PRO A 156 2.22 -16.47 -5.10
C PRO A 156 1.75 -17.31 -3.90
N CYS A 157 1.83 -16.74 -2.70
CA CYS A 157 1.19 -17.30 -1.50
C CYS A 157 -0.34 -17.24 -1.61
N THR A 158 -1.05 -17.94 -0.70
CA THR A 158 -2.52 -18.01 -0.72
C THR A 158 -3.22 -16.64 -0.63
N LEU A 159 -2.56 -15.64 -0.05
CA LEU A 159 -3.10 -14.27 0.07
C LEU A 159 -2.86 -13.39 -1.17
N THR A 160 -1.99 -13.81 -2.10
CA THR A 160 -1.46 -12.96 -3.18
C THR A 160 -1.66 -13.55 -4.58
N THR A 161 -2.22 -14.76 -4.70
CA THR A 161 -2.51 -15.40 -6.00
C THR A 161 -3.22 -14.47 -6.99
N GLN A 162 -4.30 -13.83 -6.54
CA GLN A 162 -5.08 -12.99 -7.43
C GLN A 162 -4.45 -11.61 -7.66
N LEU A 163 -3.66 -11.11 -6.71
CA LEU A 163 -2.83 -9.92 -6.91
C LEU A 163 -1.86 -10.13 -8.09
N TYR A 164 -1.09 -11.23 -8.08
CA TYR A 164 -0.15 -11.50 -9.18
C TYR A 164 -0.85 -11.80 -10.51
N LYS A 165 -2.03 -12.44 -10.47
CA LYS A 165 -2.84 -12.62 -11.69
C LYS A 165 -3.27 -11.28 -12.28
N ASN A 166 -3.60 -10.29 -11.46
CA ASN A 166 -3.96 -8.94 -11.92
C ASN A 166 -2.73 -8.17 -12.42
N LEU A 167 -1.61 -8.24 -11.69
CA LEU A 167 -0.38 -7.50 -12.03
C LEU A 167 0.34 -8.05 -13.27
N LEU A 168 0.41 -9.38 -13.41
CA LEU A 168 1.28 -10.06 -14.40
C LEU A 168 0.53 -10.98 -15.36
N GLY A 169 -0.78 -11.18 -15.16
CA GLY A 169 -1.58 -12.12 -15.93
C GLY A 169 -1.46 -13.57 -15.44
N PRO A 170 -2.28 -14.48 -15.99
CA PRO A 170 -2.32 -15.90 -15.58
C PRO A 170 -1.07 -16.70 -15.98
N ASP A 171 -0.31 -16.22 -16.96
CA ASP A 171 0.85 -16.92 -17.54
C ASP A 171 2.20 -16.36 -17.03
N ALA A 172 2.16 -15.60 -15.93
CA ALA A 172 3.35 -15.00 -15.33
C ALA A 172 4.40 -16.05 -14.97
N THR A 173 5.65 -15.79 -15.35
CA THR A 173 6.78 -16.63 -14.99
C THR A 173 7.20 -16.41 -13.53
N VAL A 174 7.90 -17.40 -12.96
CA VAL A 174 8.53 -17.28 -11.63
C VAL A 174 9.49 -16.08 -11.57
N GLU A 175 10.22 -15.84 -12.66
CA GLU A 175 11.17 -14.73 -12.75
C GLU A 175 10.47 -13.38 -12.68
N GLN A 176 9.43 -13.18 -13.49
CA GLN A 176 8.61 -11.95 -13.45
C GLN A 176 7.98 -11.74 -12.07
N THR A 177 7.55 -12.82 -11.43
CA THR A 177 6.96 -12.79 -10.09
C THR A 177 7.97 -12.34 -9.03
N ARG A 178 9.18 -12.92 -9.03
CA ARG A 178 10.28 -12.55 -8.12
C ARG A 178 10.75 -11.11 -8.32
N GLU A 179 10.95 -10.71 -9.56
CA GLU A 179 11.39 -9.35 -9.86
C GLU A 179 10.31 -8.32 -9.46
N THR A 180 9.04 -8.59 -9.77
CA THR A 180 7.92 -7.70 -9.39
C THR A 180 7.80 -7.60 -7.88
N TYR A 181 7.87 -8.72 -7.16
CA TYR A 181 7.86 -8.76 -5.70
C TYR A 181 8.94 -7.84 -5.11
N ALA A 182 10.19 -8.06 -5.50
CA ALA A 182 11.33 -7.34 -4.96
C ALA A 182 11.29 -5.84 -5.28
N ARG A 183 10.96 -5.49 -6.53
CA ARG A 183 10.86 -4.08 -6.97
C ARG A 183 9.74 -3.33 -6.27
N TYR A 184 8.56 -3.94 -6.15
CA TYR A 184 7.40 -3.29 -5.52
C TYR A 184 7.63 -3.11 -4.02
N LEU A 185 8.21 -4.11 -3.36
CA LEU A 185 8.57 -4.03 -1.95
C LEU A 185 9.65 -2.96 -1.69
N ALA A 186 10.69 -2.89 -2.52
CA ALA A 186 11.69 -1.83 -2.47
C ALA A 186 11.09 -0.44 -2.67
N THR A 187 10.17 -0.31 -3.62
CA THR A 187 9.45 0.95 -3.89
C THR A 187 8.61 1.40 -2.69
N MET A 188 7.92 0.48 -2.00
CA MET A 188 7.21 0.79 -0.76
C MET A 188 8.17 1.17 0.38
N THR A 189 9.31 0.49 0.47
CA THR A 189 10.34 0.76 1.48
C THR A 189 10.88 2.18 1.33
N GLU A 190 11.23 2.56 0.09
CA GLU A 190 11.64 3.92 -0.26
C GLU A 190 10.54 4.94 0.09
N PHE A 191 9.27 4.66 -0.25
CA PHE A 191 8.14 5.53 0.02
C PHE A 191 7.99 5.86 1.52
N TRP A 192 8.08 4.86 2.40
CA TRP A 192 7.97 5.08 3.83
C TRP A 192 9.20 5.81 4.40
N ARG A 193 10.41 5.43 3.96
CA ARG A 193 11.66 6.07 4.40
C ARG A 193 11.74 7.54 3.97
N SER A 194 11.36 7.86 2.74
CA SER A 194 11.38 9.23 2.23
C SER A 194 10.23 10.09 2.78
N GLY A 195 9.14 9.47 3.24
CA GLY A 195 8.05 10.18 3.93
C GLY A 195 8.42 10.66 5.34
N ARG A 196 9.30 9.92 6.04
CA ARG A 196 9.81 10.23 7.40
C ARG A 196 8.71 10.53 8.44
N GLN A 197 7.56 9.89 8.32
CA GLN A 197 6.44 9.99 9.29
C GLN A 197 6.36 8.78 10.23
N ALA A 198 7.11 7.71 9.97
CA ALA A 198 7.29 6.57 10.87
C ALA A 198 8.60 6.73 11.66
N ALA A 199 8.60 6.30 12.92
CA ALA A 199 9.81 6.22 13.74
C ALA A 199 10.67 5.00 13.39
N GLY A 200 10.07 3.96 12.79
CA GLY A 200 10.77 2.76 12.35
C GLY A 200 9.97 2.03 11.26
N LEU A 201 10.69 1.27 10.44
CA LEU A 201 10.17 0.44 9.36
C LEU A 201 10.85 -0.93 9.44
N LEU A 202 10.07 -2.00 9.62
CA LEU A 202 10.53 -3.38 9.64
C LEU A 202 9.87 -4.12 8.48
N HIS A 203 10.69 -4.79 7.67
CA HIS A 203 10.21 -5.63 6.57
C HIS A 203 9.60 -6.94 7.10
N PHE A 204 8.47 -7.33 6.52
CA PHE A 204 7.78 -8.58 6.82
C PHE A 204 7.70 -9.51 5.58
N CYS A 205 8.21 -10.74 5.58
CA CYS A 205 8.94 -11.42 6.66
C CYS A 205 10.45 -11.46 6.35
N GLY A 206 11.29 -11.11 7.33
CA GLY A 206 12.74 -11.37 7.25
C GLY A 206 13.05 -12.88 7.31
N LEU A 207 12.56 -13.55 8.35
CA LEU A 207 12.62 -15.01 8.53
C LEU A 207 11.23 -15.55 8.83
N GLY A 208 10.82 -16.62 8.16
CA GLY A 208 9.46 -17.13 8.23
C GLY A 208 9.35 -18.60 7.85
N TYR A 209 8.13 -19.13 7.91
CA TYR A 209 7.87 -20.43 7.33
C TYR A 209 7.74 -20.30 5.81
N SER A 210 8.07 -21.34 5.07
CA SER A 210 7.62 -21.52 3.69
C SER A 210 7.08 -22.93 3.56
N ARG A 211 5.78 -23.05 3.24
CA ARG A 211 5.10 -24.35 3.17
C ARG A 211 3.98 -24.32 2.13
N PRO A 212 3.60 -25.47 1.55
CA PRO A 212 2.43 -25.57 0.68
C PRO A 212 1.18 -25.00 1.36
N GLY A 213 0.46 -24.10 0.67
CA GLY A 213 -0.71 -23.42 1.22
C GLY A 213 -0.39 -22.35 2.28
N GLY A 214 0.86 -21.89 2.36
CA GLY A 214 1.27 -20.79 3.23
C GLY A 214 0.57 -19.47 2.87
N ALA A 215 0.34 -18.64 3.89
CA ALA A 215 -0.19 -17.28 3.71
C ALA A 215 0.93 -16.28 3.39
N THR A 216 2.13 -16.55 3.89
CA THR A 216 3.33 -15.73 3.79
C THR A 216 4.55 -16.64 3.60
N SER A 217 5.70 -16.04 3.30
CA SER A 217 6.99 -16.72 3.19
C SER A 217 8.14 -15.77 3.55
N ASP A 218 9.32 -16.32 3.80
CA ASP A 218 10.58 -15.57 3.74
C ASP A 218 11.13 -15.49 2.31
N ASN A 219 12.30 -14.85 2.18
CA ASN A 219 12.90 -14.47 0.90
C ASN A 219 14.16 -15.29 0.58
N PHE A 220 14.33 -16.46 1.19
CA PHE A 220 15.47 -17.34 0.93
C PHE A 220 15.17 -18.30 -0.23
N ILE A 221 16.13 -18.49 -1.12
CA ILE A 221 16.06 -19.57 -2.13
C ILE A 221 16.85 -20.80 -1.70
N ASP A 222 17.84 -20.62 -0.82
CA ASP A 222 18.58 -21.68 -0.16
C ASP A 222 18.81 -21.28 1.30
N PHE A 223 17.95 -21.81 2.16
CA PHE A 223 17.97 -21.47 3.58
C PHE A 223 19.18 -22.05 4.30
N ASP A 224 19.61 -23.27 3.96
CA ASP A 224 20.71 -23.96 4.64
C ASP A 224 22.05 -23.24 4.39
N ASN A 225 22.17 -22.56 3.25
CA ASN A 225 23.33 -21.73 2.92
C ASN A 225 23.08 -20.22 3.08
N LEU A 226 21.94 -19.82 3.64
CA LEU A 226 21.54 -18.42 3.89
C LEU A 226 21.56 -17.53 2.63
N ILE A 227 21.16 -18.08 1.48
CA ILE A 227 21.13 -17.36 0.21
C ILE A 227 19.75 -16.75 0.01
N PHE A 228 19.69 -15.42 0.00
CA PHE A 228 18.51 -14.66 -0.40
C PHE A 228 18.21 -14.82 -1.89
N GLU A 229 16.95 -14.64 -2.26
CA GLU A 229 16.55 -14.48 -3.65
C GLU A 229 17.29 -13.26 -4.25
N PRO A 230 17.96 -13.39 -5.42
CA PRO A 230 18.83 -12.34 -5.95
C PRO A 230 18.15 -10.99 -6.24
N HIS A 231 16.91 -10.99 -6.72
CA HIS A 231 16.18 -9.71 -6.92
C HIS A 231 15.86 -9.07 -5.58
N PHE A 232 15.37 -9.85 -4.61
CA PHE A 232 15.11 -9.37 -3.26
C PHE A 232 16.36 -8.73 -2.65
N GLU A 233 17.49 -9.44 -2.66
CA GLU A 233 18.77 -8.92 -2.16
C GLU A 233 19.15 -7.61 -2.86
N LYS A 234 19.15 -7.59 -4.20
CA LYS A 234 19.49 -6.41 -5.00
C LYS A 234 18.62 -5.20 -4.65
N TYR A 235 17.29 -5.33 -4.74
CA TYR A 235 16.39 -4.18 -4.62
C TYR A 235 16.21 -3.76 -3.15
N MET A 236 16.14 -4.70 -2.20
CA MET A 236 15.96 -4.36 -0.78
C MET A 236 17.23 -3.82 -0.14
N CYS A 237 18.43 -4.30 -0.53
CA CYS A 237 19.68 -3.69 -0.06
C CYS A 237 19.79 -2.24 -0.52
N ASN A 238 19.37 -1.93 -1.76
CA ASN A 238 19.32 -0.55 -2.24
C ASN A 238 18.31 0.29 -1.43
N ALA A 239 17.09 -0.24 -1.26
CA ALA A 239 16.01 0.45 -0.57
C ALA A 239 16.25 0.66 0.93
N PHE A 240 17.10 -0.16 1.56
CA PHE A 240 17.54 -0.02 2.96
C PHE A 240 18.96 0.53 3.13
N ALA A 241 19.61 0.99 2.06
CA ALA A 241 20.95 1.56 2.14
C ALA A 241 21.02 2.69 3.21
N PRO A 242 22.05 2.74 4.08
CA PRO A 242 22.13 3.71 5.18
C PRO A 242 22.08 5.17 4.71
N VAL A 243 22.70 5.44 3.56
CA VAL A 243 22.38 6.63 2.77
C VAL A 243 21.61 6.15 1.54
N GLY A 244 20.30 6.34 1.57
CA GLY A 244 19.34 5.87 0.58
C GLY A 244 18.98 6.93 -0.45
N ILE A 245 18.20 6.51 -1.44
CA ILE A 245 17.63 7.38 -2.47
C ILE A 245 16.22 6.91 -2.81
N ALA A 246 15.33 7.84 -3.14
CA ALA A 246 13.96 7.53 -3.55
C ALA A 246 13.52 8.45 -4.69
N ILE A 247 12.98 7.87 -5.77
CA ILE A 247 12.31 8.63 -6.82
C ILE A 247 10.90 8.99 -6.34
N GLU A 248 10.59 10.30 -6.27
CA GLU A 248 9.28 10.84 -5.88
C GLU A 248 8.39 11.06 -7.10
N ALA A 249 8.34 10.05 -7.98
CA ALA A 249 7.45 10.01 -9.13
C ALA A 249 6.79 8.64 -9.20
N TRP A 250 5.48 8.68 -9.48
CA TRP A 250 4.58 7.54 -9.49
C TRP A 250 3.89 7.46 -10.86
N PRO A 251 4.66 7.33 -11.95
CA PRO A 251 4.10 7.38 -13.30
C PRO A 251 3.06 6.27 -13.48
N GLN A 252 1.87 6.65 -13.94
CA GLN A 252 0.95 5.75 -14.64
C GLN A 252 1.32 5.71 -16.13
N ASP A 253 0.62 4.90 -16.91
CA ASP A 253 0.69 4.87 -18.37
C ASP A 253 0.78 6.27 -18.99
N ILE A 254 1.83 6.50 -19.78
CA ILE A 254 2.13 7.79 -20.40
C ILE A 254 1.61 7.77 -21.85
N PRO A 255 0.64 8.62 -22.23
CA PRO A 255 0.12 8.63 -23.60
C PRO A 255 1.16 9.13 -24.61
N ALA A 256 1.39 8.34 -25.66
CA ALA A 256 2.20 8.70 -26.82
C ALA A 256 1.65 9.97 -27.49
N GLY A 257 2.54 10.82 -28.04
CA GLY A 257 2.14 12.06 -28.71
C GLY A 257 1.77 13.25 -27.81
N LYS A 258 1.42 13.06 -26.52
CA LYS A 258 1.42 14.16 -25.52
C LYS A 258 2.82 14.47 -24.94
N VAL A 259 3.84 13.80 -25.49
CA VAL A 259 5.20 13.66 -24.94
C VAL A 259 6.13 14.85 -25.28
N ALA A 260 5.69 16.06 -24.94
CA ALA A 260 6.55 17.24 -24.88
C ALA A 260 6.45 17.97 -23.53
N GLN A 261 5.65 17.46 -22.59
CA GLN A 261 5.59 18.04 -21.26
C GLN A 261 6.86 17.68 -20.48
N LYS A 262 7.60 18.73 -20.16
CA LYS A 262 8.71 18.70 -19.23
C LYS A 262 8.14 18.44 -17.84
N THR A 263 8.35 17.24 -17.31
CA THR A 263 7.89 16.85 -15.98
C THR A 263 9.00 17.10 -14.97
N SER A 264 8.67 17.77 -13.86
CA SER A 264 9.58 17.87 -12.73
C SER A 264 9.53 16.56 -11.95
N ILE A 265 10.68 15.91 -11.79
CA ILE A 265 10.83 14.69 -11.00
C ILE A 265 11.72 15.02 -9.81
N ASP A 266 11.18 14.87 -8.62
CA ASP A 266 11.93 15.00 -7.39
C ASP A 266 12.58 13.66 -7.02
N VAL A 267 13.82 13.75 -6.54
CA VAL A 267 14.56 12.60 -6.02
C VAL A 267 15.03 12.94 -4.61
N THR A 268 14.60 12.15 -3.63
CA THR A 268 14.96 12.33 -2.23
C THR A 268 16.21 11.53 -1.91
N VAL A 269 17.22 12.18 -1.33
CA VAL A 269 18.35 11.51 -0.66
C VAL A 269 17.99 11.35 0.80
N ILE A 270 18.10 10.12 1.31
CA ILE A 270 17.74 9.74 2.67
C ILE A 270 19.05 9.50 3.43
N ASN A 271 19.39 10.32 4.41
CA ASN A 271 20.56 10.09 5.23
C ASN A 271 20.15 9.57 6.61
N ASP A 272 20.29 8.26 6.84
CA ASP A 272 19.96 7.63 8.14
C ASP A 272 21.17 7.51 9.07
N VAL A 273 22.35 7.97 8.64
CA VAL A 273 23.55 7.93 9.47
C VAL A 273 23.77 9.25 10.22
N SER A 274 24.60 9.20 11.25
CA SER A 274 24.92 10.33 12.14
C SER A 274 25.98 11.30 11.58
N LYS A 275 26.27 11.22 10.27
CA LYS A 275 27.26 12.07 9.59
C LYS A 275 26.63 12.67 8.34
N ASP A 276 27.06 13.88 8.01
CA ASP A 276 26.66 14.53 6.76
C ASP A 276 27.17 13.72 5.56
N TRP A 277 26.34 13.66 4.53
CA TRP A 277 26.66 13.00 3.27
C TRP A 277 26.77 14.03 2.14
N ASN A 278 27.76 13.85 1.26
CA ASN A 278 28.01 14.70 0.09
C ASN A 278 28.30 13.82 -1.12
N GLY A 279 27.74 14.18 -2.28
CA GLY A 279 27.97 13.46 -3.52
C GLY A 279 27.12 14.02 -4.65
N SER A 280 26.56 13.14 -5.47
CA SER A 280 25.66 13.52 -6.55
C SER A 280 24.53 12.52 -6.77
N VAL A 281 23.45 12.98 -7.38
CA VAL A 281 22.37 12.15 -7.90
C VAL A 281 22.46 12.16 -9.41
N ARG A 282 22.50 10.97 -10.01
CA ARG A 282 22.39 10.74 -11.45
C ARG A 282 21.01 10.21 -11.78
N LEU A 283 20.25 10.95 -12.59
CA LEU A 283 18.96 10.50 -13.11
C LEU A 283 19.11 9.99 -14.55
N LEU A 284 18.54 8.82 -14.82
CA LEU A 284 18.55 8.13 -16.10
C LEU A 284 17.12 7.83 -16.57
N VAL A 285 16.89 7.92 -17.88
CA VAL A 285 15.75 7.28 -18.55
C VAL A 285 16.31 6.24 -19.50
N LEU A 286 15.83 5.01 -19.40
CA LEU A 286 16.38 3.83 -20.08
C LEU A 286 15.31 3.13 -20.94
N ASP A 287 15.73 2.66 -22.10
CA ASP A 287 15.03 1.70 -22.97
C ASP A 287 15.84 0.41 -22.99
N GLY A 288 15.48 -0.53 -22.10
CA GLY A 288 16.38 -1.63 -21.72
C GLY A 288 17.72 -1.10 -21.19
N GLU A 289 18.82 -1.45 -21.85
CA GLU A 289 20.16 -0.95 -21.48
C GLU A 289 20.51 0.41 -22.11
N LYS A 290 19.71 0.88 -23.07
CA LYS A 290 19.99 2.10 -23.82
C LYS A 290 19.62 3.33 -23.01
N GLN A 291 20.59 4.22 -22.82
CA GLN A 291 20.40 5.51 -22.15
C GLN A 291 19.73 6.52 -23.09
N LEU A 292 18.51 6.94 -22.77
CA LEU A 292 17.80 8.01 -23.47
C LEU A 292 18.04 9.38 -22.81
N LEU A 293 18.16 9.39 -21.48
CA LEU A 293 18.50 10.57 -20.68
C LEU A 293 19.58 10.19 -19.66
N LYS A 294 20.50 11.11 -19.40
CA LYS A 294 21.44 11.06 -18.28
C LYS A 294 21.73 12.46 -17.78
N VAL A 295 21.41 12.74 -16.52
CA VAL A 295 21.63 14.04 -15.89
C VAL A 295 22.19 13.85 -14.49
N ASP A 296 23.35 14.43 -14.24
CA ASP A 296 24.01 14.40 -12.92
C ASP A 296 23.80 15.76 -12.23
N LYS A 297 23.45 15.75 -10.94
CA LYS A 297 23.34 16.95 -10.10
C LYS A 297 23.99 16.73 -8.75
N PRO A 298 24.69 17.73 -8.20
CA PRO A 298 25.25 17.64 -6.86
C PRO A 298 24.13 17.47 -5.82
N ALA A 299 24.41 16.70 -4.77
CA ALA A 299 23.46 16.41 -3.70
C ALA A 299 24.19 16.38 -2.34
N LYS A 300 23.49 16.78 -1.28
CA LYS A 300 23.98 16.78 0.09
C LYS A 300 22.83 16.56 1.04
N ALA A 301 23.04 15.71 2.03
CA ALA A 301 22.07 15.46 3.09
C ALA A 301 22.75 15.52 4.45
N GLU A 302 22.25 16.37 5.34
CA GLU A 302 22.75 16.45 6.72
C GLU A 302 22.48 15.14 7.47
N ALA A 303 23.26 14.88 8.52
CA ALA A 303 23.08 13.72 9.38
C ALA A 303 21.62 13.52 9.82
N SER A 304 21.08 12.32 9.62
CA SER A 304 19.70 11.94 9.99
C SER A 304 18.58 12.74 9.31
N GLN A 305 18.88 13.49 8.23
CA GLN A 305 17.94 14.33 7.49
C GLN A 305 17.69 13.82 6.06
N LEU A 306 16.66 14.39 5.44
CA LEU A 306 16.38 14.23 4.01
C LEU A 306 16.88 15.45 3.23
N SER A 307 17.17 15.25 1.95
CA SER A 307 17.32 16.33 0.98
C SER A 307 16.67 15.96 -0.33
N THR A 308 16.28 16.94 -1.14
CA THR A 308 15.60 16.70 -2.42
C THR A 308 16.35 17.37 -3.56
N VAL A 309 16.49 16.65 -4.66
CA VAL A 309 17.06 17.15 -5.91
C VAL A 309 16.02 16.99 -7.02
N SER A 310 15.57 18.11 -7.58
CA SER A 310 14.59 18.12 -8.67
C SER A 310 15.26 18.04 -10.03
N PHE A 311 14.71 17.24 -10.93
CA PHE A 311 15.14 17.06 -12.31
C PHE A 311 14.01 17.42 -13.25
N ASN A 312 14.37 17.80 -14.47
CA ASN A 312 13.40 17.98 -15.53
C ASN A 312 13.56 16.83 -16.51
N VAL A 313 12.51 16.05 -16.68
CA VAL A 313 12.49 14.87 -17.55
C VAL A 313 11.53 15.11 -18.70
N ILE A 314 11.99 14.70 -19.89
CA ILE A 314 11.14 14.56 -21.06
C ILE A 314 11.02 13.07 -21.29
N TYR A 315 9.81 12.53 -21.17
CA TYR A 315 9.56 11.12 -21.37
C TYR A 315 9.77 10.71 -22.84
N PRO A 316 10.02 9.42 -23.12
CA PRO A 316 10.06 8.89 -24.49
C PRO A 316 8.67 8.98 -25.15
N ASN A 317 8.64 9.14 -26.47
CA ASN A 317 7.38 9.30 -27.23
C ASN A 317 6.95 8.03 -27.97
N GLN A 318 7.81 7.02 -28.01
CA GLN A 318 7.52 5.74 -28.65
C GLN A 318 6.85 4.83 -27.64
N ILE A 319 5.80 4.13 -28.09
CA ILE A 319 5.11 3.13 -27.29
C ILE A 319 6.12 2.06 -26.85
N GLY A 320 6.10 1.70 -25.57
CA GLY A 320 7.01 0.73 -24.99
C GLY A 320 7.20 0.92 -23.49
N THR A 321 7.92 -0.01 -22.88
CA THR A 321 8.26 -0.01 -21.45
C THR A 321 9.65 0.57 -21.23
N TYR A 322 9.78 1.44 -20.23
CA TYR A 322 11.01 2.16 -19.93
C TYR A 322 11.31 2.16 -18.42
N SER A 323 12.57 2.39 -18.06
CA SER A 323 12.99 2.62 -16.66
C SER A 323 13.37 4.07 -16.41
N LEU A 324 12.95 4.59 -15.26
CA LEU A 324 13.48 5.80 -14.65
C LEU A 324 14.35 5.37 -13.46
N VAL A 325 15.65 5.66 -13.52
CA VAL A 325 16.62 5.21 -12.51
C VAL A 325 17.34 6.41 -11.90
N ALA A 326 17.33 6.50 -10.58
CA ALA A 326 18.11 7.48 -9.83
C ALA A 326 19.24 6.76 -9.09
N GLN A 327 20.48 7.08 -9.43
CA GLN A 327 21.67 6.55 -8.79
C GLN A 327 22.25 7.58 -7.84
N LEU A 328 22.58 7.16 -6.62
CA LEU A 328 23.35 7.93 -5.67
C LEU A 328 24.83 7.62 -5.87
N LEU A 329 25.64 8.67 -6.09
CA LEU A 329 27.09 8.57 -6.27
C LEU A 329 27.79 9.34 -5.16
N ASP A 330 28.88 8.80 -4.62
CA ASP A 330 29.69 9.48 -3.60
C ASP A 330 30.49 10.66 -4.18
N ASP A 331 31.34 11.28 -3.36
CA ASP A 331 32.19 12.41 -3.74
C ASP A 331 33.34 12.03 -4.69
N HIS A 332 33.62 10.74 -4.85
CA HIS A 332 34.53 10.19 -5.85
C HIS A 332 33.82 9.79 -7.16
N GLY A 333 32.49 9.83 -7.18
CA GLY A 333 31.67 9.44 -8.33
C GLY A 333 31.41 7.94 -8.40
N GLU A 334 31.72 7.19 -7.35
CA GLU A 334 31.44 5.76 -7.23
C GLU A 334 29.98 5.53 -6.83
N TRP A 335 29.41 4.42 -7.30
CA TRP A 335 28.02 4.08 -7.03
C TRP A 335 27.81 3.65 -5.57
N VAL A 336 26.76 4.20 -4.93
CA VAL A 336 26.37 3.89 -3.54
C VAL A 336 25.12 3.04 -3.49
N THR A 337 24.04 3.50 -4.13
CA THR A 337 22.72 2.85 -4.17
C THR A 337 21.90 3.41 -5.33
N GLN A 338 20.74 2.84 -5.62
CA GLN A 338 19.81 3.38 -6.61
C GLN A 338 18.34 3.09 -6.29
N SER A 339 17.46 3.92 -6.83
CA SER A 339 16.01 3.73 -6.87
C SER A 339 15.56 3.63 -8.33
N GLU A 340 14.53 2.84 -8.59
CA GLU A 340 14.02 2.58 -9.94
C GLU A 340 12.48 2.61 -10.00
N ARG A 341 11.95 3.15 -11.10
CA ARG A 341 10.55 3.05 -11.49
C ARG A 341 10.47 2.52 -12.92
N ILE A 342 9.51 1.64 -13.18
CA ILE A 342 9.14 1.24 -14.55
C ILE A 342 7.88 2.00 -14.92
N PHE A 343 7.81 2.42 -16.17
CA PHE A 343 6.64 3.07 -16.72
C PHE A 343 6.46 2.69 -18.18
N ASP A 344 5.20 2.68 -18.62
CA ASP A 344 4.84 2.40 -20.00
C ASP A 344 4.46 3.69 -20.72
N VAL A 345 4.86 3.77 -21.98
CA VAL A 345 4.31 4.72 -22.94
C VAL A 345 3.32 3.94 -23.79
N VAL A 346 2.06 4.39 -23.81
CA VAL A 346 0.94 3.68 -24.44
C VAL A 346 0.30 4.52 -25.54
N ASP A 347 -0.51 3.92 -26.41
CA ASP A 347 -1.24 4.68 -27.41
C ASP A 347 -2.28 5.61 -26.74
N ALA A 348 -2.29 6.89 -27.13
CA ALA A 348 -3.15 7.87 -26.49
C ALA A 348 -4.64 7.69 -26.80
N ILE A 349 -4.98 7.12 -27.95
CA ILE A 349 -6.37 6.83 -28.33
C ILE A 349 -6.84 5.59 -27.58
N GLU A 350 -6.02 4.55 -27.52
CA GLU A 350 -6.34 3.33 -26.74
C GLU A 350 -6.48 3.66 -25.25
N LEU A 351 -5.59 4.48 -24.69
CA LEU A 351 -5.69 4.93 -23.30
C LEU A 351 -6.96 5.78 -23.06
N ALA A 352 -7.31 6.67 -23.99
CA ALA A 352 -8.54 7.45 -23.86
C ALA A 352 -9.80 6.55 -23.95
N ALA A 353 -9.75 5.50 -24.78
CA ALA A 353 -10.83 4.53 -24.88
C ALA A 353 -10.95 3.64 -23.63
N SER A 354 -9.84 3.30 -22.97
CA SER A 354 -9.82 2.46 -21.77
C SER A 354 -10.23 3.23 -20.50
N ILE A 355 -9.93 4.53 -20.41
CA ILE A 355 -10.28 5.39 -19.26
C ILE A 355 -11.79 5.74 -19.22
N GLY A 356 -12.50 5.59 -20.34
CA GLY A 356 -13.93 5.87 -20.44
C GLY A 356 -14.30 7.37 -20.47
N ILE A 357 -15.51 7.66 -20.94
CA ILE A 357 -16.03 9.02 -21.16
C ILE A 357 -16.45 9.74 -19.86
N ALA A 358 -16.52 9.01 -18.74
CA ALA A 358 -16.93 9.54 -17.44
C ALA A 358 -15.78 10.07 -16.57
N ARG A 359 -14.51 9.92 -16.98
CA ARG A 359 -13.36 10.31 -16.17
C ARG A 359 -13.39 11.80 -15.81
N GLY A 360 -13.23 12.10 -14.51
CA GLY A 360 -13.20 13.47 -13.98
C GLY A 360 -14.53 14.23 -14.11
N LYS A 361 -15.62 13.56 -14.48
CA LYS A 361 -16.94 14.18 -14.64
C LYS A 361 -17.66 14.38 -13.29
N PRO A 362 -18.66 15.28 -13.21
CA PRO A 362 -19.47 15.44 -12.01
C PRO A 362 -20.18 14.14 -11.63
N VAL A 363 -20.08 13.78 -10.35
CA VAL A 363 -20.70 12.57 -9.79
C VAL A 363 -21.40 12.88 -8.48
N THR A 364 -22.57 12.27 -8.31
CA THR A 364 -23.40 12.35 -7.10
C THR A 364 -23.73 10.95 -6.64
N VAL A 365 -23.86 10.78 -5.32
CA VAL A 365 -24.10 9.47 -4.71
C VAL A 365 -25.16 9.58 -3.63
N SER A 366 -25.85 8.48 -3.37
CA SER A 366 -26.86 8.39 -2.30
C SER A 366 -26.26 8.61 -0.91
N SER A 367 -25.03 8.14 -0.69
CA SER A 367 -24.30 8.31 0.57
C SER A 367 -22.80 8.17 0.36
N SER A 368 -22.01 8.57 1.35
CA SER A 368 -20.58 8.28 1.39
C SER A 368 -20.19 8.04 2.83
N HIS A 369 -19.60 6.88 3.11
CA HIS A 369 -19.01 6.61 4.40
C HIS A 369 -17.89 7.61 4.65
N ARG A 370 -17.98 8.33 5.77
CA ARG A 370 -16.92 9.24 6.20
C ARG A 370 -16.04 8.53 7.22
N PRO A 371 -14.87 8.02 6.82
CA PRO A 371 -13.94 7.47 7.78
C PRO A 371 -13.40 8.61 8.66
N ASN A 372 -12.84 8.23 9.82
CA ASN A 372 -12.10 9.19 10.63
C ASN A 372 -10.79 9.59 9.93
N PHE A 373 -10.19 10.70 10.38
CA PHE A 373 -8.80 11.11 10.08
C PHE A 373 -8.49 11.62 8.67
N GLY A 374 -9.49 12.17 7.98
CA GLY A 374 -9.26 12.93 6.74
C GLY A 374 -9.06 12.06 5.49
N LEU A 375 -9.22 10.74 5.61
CA LEU A 375 -9.50 9.89 4.47
C LEU A 375 -10.88 10.27 3.92
N THR A 376 -11.00 10.38 2.60
CA THR A 376 -12.28 10.58 1.92
C THR A 376 -12.61 9.29 1.19
N TYR A 377 -13.83 8.78 1.38
CA TYR A 377 -14.41 7.77 0.49
C TYR A 377 -15.52 8.42 -0.34
N GLY A 378 -15.20 9.62 -0.85
CA GLY A 378 -16.10 10.50 -1.57
C GLY A 378 -16.46 9.99 -2.96
N PRO A 379 -17.50 10.57 -3.57
CA PRO A 379 -17.97 10.17 -4.89
C PRO A 379 -16.93 10.37 -6.00
N GLU A 380 -16.06 11.39 -5.88
CA GLU A 380 -15.01 11.70 -6.85
C GLU A 380 -14.09 10.51 -7.14
N HIS A 381 -13.92 9.62 -6.17
CA HIS A 381 -13.00 8.50 -6.27
C HIS A 381 -13.46 7.39 -7.19
N VAL A 382 -14.72 7.38 -7.68
CA VAL A 382 -15.11 6.39 -8.69
C VAL A 382 -14.73 6.82 -10.11
N LEU A 383 -14.30 8.06 -10.31
CA LEU A 383 -13.98 8.64 -11.61
C LEU A 383 -12.63 9.37 -11.57
N ASP A 384 -11.75 9.03 -10.63
CA ASP A 384 -10.43 9.66 -10.48
C ASP A 384 -9.31 8.83 -11.11
N GLY A 385 -9.62 7.63 -11.61
CA GLY A 385 -8.76 6.59 -12.18
C GLY A 385 -7.53 6.27 -11.38
N SER A 386 -7.68 6.30 -10.08
CA SER A 386 -6.74 5.74 -9.15
C SER A 386 -7.33 4.47 -8.57
N ARG A 387 -6.66 3.34 -8.83
CA ARG A 387 -6.98 2.07 -8.17
C ARG A 387 -6.62 2.09 -6.67
N ALA A 388 -6.10 3.19 -6.13
CA ALA A 388 -5.72 3.36 -4.73
C ALA A 388 -6.78 4.09 -3.89
N THR A 389 -7.66 4.86 -4.52
CA THR A 389 -8.77 5.60 -3.90
C THR A 389 -10.07 4.87 -4.16
N ARG A 390 -11.12 5.15 -3.37
CA ARG A 390 -12.40 4.48 -3.53
C ARG A 390 -13.55 5.31 -3.01
N TRP A 391 -14.72 5.14 -3.59
CA TRP A 391 -15.97 5.46 -2.91
C TRP A 391 -16.41 4.29 -2.03
N THR A 392 -17.06 4.58 -0.92
CA THR A 392 -17.70 3.57 -0.07
C THR A 392 -19.03 4.11 0.42
N SER A 393 -20.12 3.36 0.25
CA SER A 393 -21.44 3.72 0.78
C SER A 393 -21.47 3.67 2.31
N GLU A 394 -22.45 4.31 2.92
CA GLU A 394 -22.76 4.03 4.32
C GLU A 394 -23.13 2.55 4.52
N ARG A 395 -22.89 2.05 5.74
CA ARG A 395 -23.21 0.67 6.13
C ARG A 395 -24.71 0.51 6.38
N ASP A 396 -25.17 -0.74 6.27
CA ASP A 396 -26.53 -1.18 6.64
C ASP A 396 -27.68 -0.49 5.87
N VAL A 397 -27.39 0.20 4.78
CA VAL A 397 -28.38 0.77 3.87
C VAL A 397 -28.24 0.09 2.52
N LYS A 398 -29.18 -0.81 2.22
CA LYS A 398 -29.16 -1.69 1.04
C LYS A 398 -29.28 -0.95 -0.29
N GLU A 399 -30.21 0.00 -0.38
CA GLU A 399 -30.40 0.76 -1.62
C GLU A 399 -29.42 1.92 -1.68
N GLN A 400 -28.50 1.86 -2.63
CA GLN A 400 -27.55 2.94 -2.91
C GLN A 400 -27.50 3.20 -4.41
N TRP A 401 -27.06 4.40 -4.79
CA TRP A 401 -26.87 4.75 -6.18
C TRP A 401 -25.70 5.71 -6.38
N ILE A 402 -25.15 5.68 -7.59
CA ILE A 402 -24.15 6.60 -8.12
C ILE A 402 -24.69 7.15 -9.42
N SER A 403 -24.73 8.47 -9.58
CA SER A 403 -25.21 9.18 -10.77
C SER A 403 -24.13 10.09 -11.31
N ILE A 404 -23.81 9.93 -12.59
CA ILE A 404 -22.73 10.61 -13.31
C ILE A 404 -23.35 11.54 -14.35
N ASP A 405 -22.98 12.82 -14.35
CA ASP A 405 -23.27 13.76 -15.44
C ASP A 405 -22.12 13.71 -16.44
N LEU A 406 -22.34 13.20 -17.65
CA LEU A 406 -21.33 13.21 -18.72
C LEU A 406 -21.12 14.61 -19.30
N GLU A 407 -21.90 15.60 -18.84
CA GLU A 407 -21.97 17.01 -19.25
C GLU A 407 -22.54 17.23 -20.66
N GLU A 408 -22.15 16.37 -21.60
CA GLU A 408 -22.55 16.37 -23.00
C GLU A 408 -23.35 15.11 -23.37
N LEU A 409 -24.06 15.16 -24.49
CA LEU A 409 -24.79 14.01 -25.02
C LEU A 409 -23.81 12.98 -25.61
N HIS A 410 -23.93 11.74 -25.17
CA HIS A 410 -23.12 10.62 -25.64
C HIS A 410 -24.01 9.46 -26.09
N GLU A 411 -23.50 8.65 -27.01
CA GLU A 411 -24.00 7.31 -27.29
C GLU A 411 -23.25 6.32 -26.41
N VAL A 412 -23.88 5.91 -25.30
CA VAL A 412 -23.29 5.05 -24.28
C VAL A 412 -23.50 3.59 -24.64
N THR A 413 -22.44 2.79 -24.51
CA THR A 413 -22.38 1.38 -24.94
C THR A 413 -22.14 0.41 -23.80
N GLY A 414 -21.65 0.89 -22.66
CA GLY A 414 -21.35 0.03 -21.53
C GLY A 414 -20.77 0.75 -20.33
N MET A 415 -20.48 -0.04 -19.30
CA MET A 415 -19.83 0.37 -18.07
C MET A 415 -18.94 -0.77 -17.56
N GLU A 416 -17.81 -0.45 -16.94
CA GLU A 416 -17.03 -1.37 -16.13
C GLU A 416 -17.04 -0.88 -14.69
N ILE A 417 -17.25 -1.80 -13.74
CA ILE A 417 -17.21 -1.52 -12.31
C ILE A 417 -16.04 -2.27 -11.70
N LEU A 418 -15.07 -1.51 -11.17
CA LEU A 418 -13.97 -2.05 -10.38
C LEU A 418 -14.33 -1.99 -8.90
N TRP A 419 -14.79 -3.11 -8.36
CA TRP A 419 -15.16 -3.22 -6.95
C TRP A 419 -13.94 -3.34 -6.05
N GLU A 420 -14.08 -2.87 -4.81
CA GLU A 420 -13.24 -3.33 -3.72
C GLU A 420 -13.67 -4.74 -3.27
N ARG A 421 -13.22 -5.13 -2.09
CA ARG A 421 -13.58 -6.37 -1.42
C ARG A 421 -15.10 -6.48 -1.20
N THR A 422 -15.81 -5.38 -0.93
CA THR A 422 -17.27 -5.37 -0.78
C THR A 422 -17.99 -4.85 -2.04
N TYR A 423 -18.97 -5.59 -2.54
CA TYR A 423 -19.58 -5.39 -3.86
C TYR A 423 -21.09 -5.60 -3.86
N ALA A 424 -21.76 -5.30 -4.99
CA ALA A 424 -23.18 -5.58 -5.19
C ALA A 424 -23.42 -6.89 -5.94
N GLU A 425 -24.25 -7.77 -5.38
CA GLU A 425 -24.76 -8.96 -6.07
C GLU A 425 -25.94 -8.59 -6.98
N VAL A 426 -26.83 -7.70 -6.51
CA VAL A 426 -27.96 -7.19 -7.30
C VAL A 426 -27.76 -5.72 -7.60
N PHE A 427 -27.73 -5.37 -8.89
CA PHE A 427 -27.62 -3.99 -9.36
C PHE A 427 -28.21 -3.77 -10.75
N SER A 428 -28.42 -2.51 -11.11
CA SER A 428 -28.89 -2.09 -12.44
C SER A 428 -28.17 -0.83 -12.92
N VAL A 429 -28.08 -0.70 -14.25
CA VAL A 429 -27.60 0.51 -14.92
C VAL A 429 -28.78 1.18 -15.61
N GLN A 430 -28.86 2.48 -15.41
CA GLN A 430 -29.89 3.35 -15.98
C GLN A 430 -29.22 4.52 -16.67
N VAL A 431 -29.90 5.07 -17.67
CA VAL A 431 -29.47 6.26 -18.40
C VAL A 431 -30.57 7.31 -18.42
N SER A 432 -30.17 8.57 -18.59
CA SER A 432 -31.10 9.69 -18.67
C SER A 432 -30.55 10.80 -19.57
N LEU A 433 -31.46 11.56 -20.18
CA LEU A 433 -31.14 12.77 -20.94
C LEU A 433 -31.17 14.03 -20.07
N ASP A 434 -31.94 14.02 -18.97
CA ASP A 434 -32.25 15.20 -18.14
C ASP A 434 -31.78 15.08 -16.68
N GLY A 435 -31.38 13.88 -16.23
CA GLY A 435 -30.99 13.58 -14.85
C GLY A 435 -32.19 13.31 -13.92
N GLU A 436 -33.42 13.41 -14.42
CA GLU A 436 -34.66 13.27 -13.65
C GLU A 436 -35.43 12.00 -14.07
N SER A 437 -35.56 11.76 -15.37
CA SER A 437 -36.27 10.64 -15.97
C SER A 437 -35.28 9.55 -16.38
N TRP A 438 -35.37 8.39 -15.76
CA TRP A 438 -34.38 7.31 -15.92
C TRP A 438 -34.96 6.11 -16.67
N SER A 439 -34.18 5.57 -17.62
CA SER A 439 -34.50 4.36 -18.36
C SER A 439 -33.46 3.27 -18.05
N GLY A 440 -33.91 2.06 -17.71
CA GLY A 440 -33.01 0.93 -17.47
C GLY A 440 -32.42 0.38 -18.77
N VAL A 441 -31.11 0.14 -18.77
CA VAL A 441 -30.37 -0.46 -19.89
C VAL A 441 -29.71 -1.78 -19.53
N TYR A 442 -29.54 -2.08 -18.24
CA TYR A 442 -29.00 -3.33 -17.73
C TYR A 442 -29.47 -3.63 -16.31
N SER A 443 -29.57 -4.91 -15.95
CA SER A 443 -29.78 -5.38 -14.57
C SER A 443 -29.20 -6.78 -14.39
N THR A 444 -28.70 -7.07 -13.19
CA THR A 444 -28.24 -8.40 -12.78
C THR A 444 -28.62 -8.68 -11.33
N ASP A 445 -28.76 -9.96 -11.00
CA ASP A 445 -28.95 -10.50 -9.66
C ASP A 445 -27.82 -11.45 -9.23
N SER A 446 -26.72 -11.48 -9.99
CA SER A 446 -25.60 -12.41 -9.81
C SER A 446 -24.25 -11.75 -10.05
N GLY A 447 -24.14 -10.47 -9.68
CA GLY A 447 -22.89 -9.71 -9.65
C GLY A 447 -21.83 -10.44 -8.82
N LYS A 448 -20.59 -10.46 -9.30
CA LYS A 448 -19.52 -11.29 -8.71
C LYS A 448 -18.49 -10.49 -7.92
N GLY A 449 -18.55 -9.16 -7.99
CA GLY A 449 -17.51 -8.29 -7.48
C GLY A 449 -16.27 -8.36 -8.37
N ASN A 450 -15.13 -7.91 -7.84
CA ASN A 450 -13.90 -7.72 -8.63
C ASN A 450 -14.10 -6.74 -9.79
N ILE A 451 -14.29 -7.25 -11.01
CA ILE A 451 -14.58 -6.46 -12.20
C ILE A 451 -15.89 -7.00 -12.77
N ASP A 452 -16.89 -6.12 -12.87
CA ASP A 452 -18.11 -6.39 -13.63
C ASP A 452 -18.09 -5.56 -14.92
N GLU A 453 -17.99 -6.23 -16.06
CA GLU A 453 -18.05 -5.65 -17.40
C GLU A 453 -19.49 -5.71 -17.93
N ILE A 454 -20.05 -4.55 -18.27
CA ILE A 454 -21.44 -4.38 -18.65
C ILE A 454 -21.49 -3.78 -20.06
N SER A 455 -22.12 -4.49 -20.98
CA SER A 455 -22.40 -4.02 -22.33
C SER A 455 -23.90 -4.00 -22.60
N PHE A 456 -24.40 -2.96 -23.26
CA PHE A 456 -25.78 -2.87 -23.71
C PHE A 456 -25.86 -2.19 -25.08
N ALA A 457 -27.06 -2.16 -25.67
CA ALA A 457 -27.25 -1.51 -26.96
C ALA A 457 -26.89 -0.02 -26.88
N PRO A 458 -26.18 0.55 -27.88
CA PRO A 458 -25.83 1.96 -27.90
C PRO A 458 -27.07 2.84 -27.62
N THR A 459 -27.00 3.64 -26.55
CA THR A 459 -28.15 4.42 -26.06
C THR A 459 -27.72 5.84 -25.80
N GLN A 460 -28.47 6.81 -26.33
CA GLN A 460 -28.21 8.22 -26.10
C GLN A 460 -28.47 8.60 -24.63
N ALA A 461 -27.49 9.21 -23.99
CA ALA A 461 -27.55 9.62 -22.60
C ALA A 461 -26.64 10.82 -22.34
N ARG A 462 -27.06 11.68 -21.43
CA ARG A 462 -26.16 12.63 -20.74
C ARG A 462 -25.82 12.14 -19.34
N TRP A 463 -26.72 11.40 -18.72
CA TRP A 463 -26.56 10.89 -17.36
C TRP A 463 -26.55 9.38 -17.35
N VAL A 464 -25.70 8.81 -16.49
CA VAL A 464 -25.64 7.36 -16.23
C VAL A 464 -25.75 7.13 -14.73
N ARG A 465 -26.56 6.16 -14.32
CA ARG A 465 -26.76 5.79 -12.93
C ARG A 465 -26.56 4.30 -12.70
N LEU A 466 -25.71 3.98 -11.75
CA LEU A 466 -25.61 2.66 -11.14
C LEU A 466 -26.49 2.63 -9.90
N SER A 467 -27.42 1.68 -9.82
CA SER A 467 -28.26 1.44 -8.64
C SER A 467 -27.96 0.06 -8.09
N VAL A 468 -27.52 -0.02 -6.83
CA VAL A 468 -27.18 -1.27 -6.13
C VAL A 468 -28.18 -1.52 -5.02
N THR A 469 -28.64 -2.76 -4.88
CA THR A 469 -29.77 -3.08 -3.99
C THR A 469 -29.53 -4.27 -3.07
N GLU A 470 -28.62 -5.20 -3.41
CA GLU A 470 -28.24 -6.30 -2.51
C GLU A 470 -26.71 -6.47 -2.50
N PRO A 471 -26.07 -6.42 -1.32
CA PRO A 471 -24.64 -6.62 -1.21
C PRO A 471 -24.30 -8.11 -1.31
N GLY A 472 -23.16 -8.44 -1.91
CA GLY A 472 -22.71 -9.84 -2.00
C GLY A 472 -22.31 -10.44 -0.65
N TRP A 473 -22.06 -9.60 0.37
CA TRP A 473 -21.87 -10.03 1.76
C TRP A 473 -22.87 -9.35 2.69
N ASP A 474 -23.47 -10.14 3.57
CA ASP A 474 -24.43 -9.67 4.57
C ASP A 474 -23.90 -8.46 5.35
N ASN A 475 -24.72 -7.40 5.38
CA ASN A 475 -24.45 -6.14 6.11
C ASN A 475 -23.12 -5.45 5.75
N SER A 476 -22.64 -5.64 4.51
CA SER A 476 -21.48 -4.91 4.01
C SER A 476 -21.89 -3.63 3.26
N PRO A 477 -21.07 -2.56 3.32
CA PRO A 477 -21.24 -1.40 2.44
C PRO A 477 -20.83 -1.76 1.01
N TYR A 478 -21.22 -0.96 0.03
CA TYR A 478 -20.67 -1.06 -1.33
C TYR A 478 -19.40 -0.23 -1.43
N SER A 479 -18.35 -0.77 -2.05
CA SER A 479 -17.10 -0.03 -2.23
C SER A 479 -16.58 -0.22 -3.65
N ILE A 480 -16.31 0.90 -4.32
CA ILE A 480 -15.90 0.93 -5.73
C ILE A 480 -14.61 1.72 -5.85
N PHE A 481 -13.60 1.09 -6.45
CA PHE A 481 -12.37 1.77 -6.86
C PHE A 481 -12.62 2.63 -8.10
N GLU A 482 -13.26 2.09 -9.15
CA GLU A 482 -13.45 2.82 -10.40
C GLU A 482 -14.76 2.46 -11.12
N LEU A 483 -15.29 3.44 -11.87
CA LEU A 483 -16.40 3.31 -12.82
C LEU A 483 -15.98 3.87 -14.18
N ASN A 484 -15.73 2.99 -15.14
CA ASN A 484 -15.49 3.40 -16.52
C ASN A 484 -16.80 3.34 -17.29
N VAL A 485 -17.21 4.44 -17.92
CA VAL A 485 -18.37 4.47 -18.83
C VAL A 485 -17.83 4.50 -20.26
N PHE A 486 -18.35 3.67 -21.16
CA PHE A 486 -17.88 3.58 -22.54
C PHE A 486 -18.90 4.11 -23.52
N GLY A 487 -18.45 4.83 -24.54
CA GLY A 487 -19.31 5.42 -25.57
C GLY A 487 -18.58 6.45 -26.41
N THR A 488 -19.33 7.16 -27.24
CA THR A 488 -18.82 8.25 -28.08
C THR A 488 -19.67 9.49 -27.89
N GLN A 489 -19.05 10.67 -27.97
CA GLN A 489 -19.80 11.92 -27.94
C GLN A 489 -20.62 12.07 -29.23
N VAL A 490 -21.90 12.43 -29.10
CA VAL A 490 -22.75 12.75 -30.25
C VAL A 490 -22.37 14.15 -30.74
N GLN A 491 -21.91 14.24 -31.99
CA GLN A 491 -21.51 15.51 -32.64
C GLN A 491 -22.71 16.37 -33.05
#